data_AF-Q5LLD8-F1
#
_entry.id   AF-Q5LLD8-F1
#
_cell.length_a   1.000
_cell.length_b   1.000
_cell.length_c   1.000
_cell.angle_alpha   90.00
_cell.angle_beta   90.00
_cell.angle_gamma   90.00
#
_symmetry.space_group_name_H-M   'P 1'
#
loop_
_entity.id
_entity.type
_entity.pdbx_description
1 polymer ?
#
loop_
_entity_poly.entity_id
_entity_poly.type
_entity_poly.pdbx_seq_one_letter_code
_entity_poly.pdbx_strand_id
1 'polypeptide(L)'
;MWGTHLKQKGRWWHYYRSVPREFADVERKPLISFSLKTGDFTEAKRMAADISARLEQDWRDAKARGVSLCAQDAAEQYRAAAAVQRQFGFAPKPAADLTDEELLERLRLLISGQQSAPERGAVLGLTAEPQYSLSDAFDRFWDYIKDEWIRDSRDQQRVKRNIYLGSRPIDFMLLA
;
A
#
# COMPACT_ATOMS: atom_id res chain seq x y z
N MET A 1 -10.95 19.23 25.63
CA MET A 1 -11.11 18.71 24.25
C MET A 1 -9.84 17.96 23.87
N TRP A 2 -9.87 16.63 23.93
CA TRP A 2 -8.72 15.76 23.63
C TRP A 2 -8.55 15.75 22.10
N GLY A 3 -7.31 15.79 21.58
CA GLY A 3 -7.04 15.88 20.14
C GLY A 3 -7.77 14.77 19.37
N THR A 4 -8.57 15.15 18.37
CA THR A 4 -9.72 14.40 17.82
C THR A 4 -9.42 12.97 17.33
N HIS A 5 -8.16 12.65 17.04
CA HIS A 5 -7.72 11.37 16.48
C HIS A 5 -6.51 10.78 17.20
N LEU A 6 -6.45 10.93 18.52
CA LEU A 6 -5.35 10.41 19.34
C LEU A 6 -5.83 9.36 20.34
N LYS A 7 -5.04 8.30 20.48
CA LYS A 7 -5.20 7.28 21.53
C LYS A 7 -3.85 7.00 22.20
N GLN A 8 -3.78 7.12 23.51
CA GLN A 8 -2.58 6.76 24.25
C GLN A 8 -2.50 5.24 24.43
N LYS A 9 -1.34 4.65 24.20
CA LYS A 9 -1.04 3.25 24.54
C LYS A 9 0.32 3.18 25.22
N GLY A 10 0.33 2.92 26.53
CA GLY A 10 1.54 3.00 27.34
C GLY A 10 2.15 4.41 27.28
N ARG A 11 3.44 4.49 26.93
CA ARG A 11 4.18 5.76 26.82
C ARG A 11 3.91 6.52 25.51
N TRP A 12 3.39 5.85 24.47
CA TRP A 12 3.33 6.42 23.12
C TRP A 12 1.91 6.85 22.74
N TRP A 13 1.82 7.97 22.03
CA TRP A 13 0.60 8.39 21.35
C TRP A 13 0.45 7.67 20.01
N HIS A 14 -0.76 7.20 19.73
CA HIS A 14 -1.15 6.62 18.45
C HIS A 14 -2.15 7.52 17.74
N TYR A 15 -1.99 7.63 16.43
CA TYR A 15 -3.05 8.13 15.55
C TYR A 15 -4.17 7.10 15.50
N TYR A 16 -5.41 7.56 15.56
CA TYR A 16 -6.58 6.70 15.57
C TYR A 16 -7.78 7.41 14.95
N ARG A 17 -8.09 7.08 13.69
CA ARG A 17 -9.20 7.68 12.93
C ARG A 17 -9.93 6.63 12.10
N SER A 18 -11.26 6.63 12.18
CA SER A 18 -12.12 5.87 11.26
C SER A 18 -12.21 6.58 9.91
N VAL A 19 -12.28 5.81 8.83
CA VAL A 19 -12.50 6.37 7.50
C VAL A 19 -13.96 6.85 7.39
N PRO A 20 -14.21 8.10 6.97
CA PRO A 20 -15.57 8.59 6.74
C PRO A 20 -16.31 7.73 5.71
N ARG A 21 -17.61 7.53 5.92
CA ARG A 21 -18.45 6.66 5.05
C ARG A 21 -18.42 7.07 3.59
N GLU A 22 -18.27 8.36 3.32
CA GLU A 22 -18.20 8.90 1.96
C GLU A 22 -16.94 8.46 1.20
N PHE A 23 -15.90 7.97 1.87
CA PHE A 23 -14.65 7.50 1.26
C PHE A 23 -14.45 5.98 1.40
N ALA A 24 -15.49 5.26 1.85
CA ALA A 24 -15.42 3.81 2.05
C ALA A 24 -15.30 3.02 0.74
N ASP A 25 -15.62 3.66 -0.38
CA ASP A 25 -15.45 3.15 -1.75
C ASP A 25 -13.99 3.24 -2.23
N VAL A 26 -13.24 4.26 -1.79
CA VAL A 26 -11.83 4.48 -2.17
C VAL A 26 -10.82 3.93 -1.15
N GLU A 27 -11.20 3.82 0.12
CA GLU A 27 -10.35 3.28 1.19
C GLU A 27 -11.08 2.14 1.91
N ARG A 28 -10.58 0.93 1.71
CA ARG A 28 -11.18 -0.30 2.23
C ARG A 28 -10.86 -0.50 3.71
N LYS A 29 -9.76 0.05 4.23
CA LYS A 29 -9.42 -0.07 5.66
C LYS A 29 -10.38 0.80 6.47
N PRO A 30 -11.26 0.24 7.32
CA PRO A 30 -12.26 1.02 8.03
C PRO A 30 -11.65 1.91 9.13
N LEU A 31 -10.43 1.60 9.57
CA LEU A 31 -9.74 2.25 10.67
C LEU A 31 -8.26 2.40 10.34
N ILE A 32 -7.77 3.63 10.43
CA ILE A 32 -6.35 3.96 10.31
C ILE A 32 -5.79 4.17 11.72
N SER A 33 -4.81 3.34 12.08
CA SER A 33 -4.18 3.39 13.40
C SER A 33 -2.70 3.03 13.33
N PHE A 34 -1.84 3.92 13.81
CA PHE A 34 -0.40 3.69 13.92
C PHE A 34 0.23 4.54 15.03
N SER A 35 1.42 4.17 15.51
CA SER A 35 2.13 4.93 16.54
C SER A 35 2.71 6.22 15.96
N LEU A 36 2.54 7.33 16.67
CA LEU A 36 3.20 8.61 16.36
C LEU A 36 4.63 8.67 16.92
N LYS A 37 5.05 7.66 17.70
CA LYS A 37 6.38 7.57 18.30
C LYS A 37 6.77 8.81 19.13
N THR A 38 5.78 9.51 19.69
CA THR A 38 5.98 10.58 20.67
C THR A 38 5.16 10.30 21.92
N GLY A 39 5.71 10.68 23.08
CA GLY A 39 5.00 10.67 24.36
C GLY A 39 4.47 12.04 24.75
N ASP A 40 4.87 13.10 24.05
CA ASP A 40 4.36 14.45 24.27
C ASP A 40 3.02 14.62 23.55
N PHE A 41 2.00 14.98 24.32
CA PHE A 41 0.65 15.21 23.82
C PHE A 41 0.58 16.39 22.83
N THR A 42 1.37 17.45 23.05
CA THR A 42 1.35 18.65 22.21
C THR A 42 1.90 18.35 20.83
N GLU A 43 3.04 17.66 20.78
CA GLU A 43 3.64 17.17 19.54
C GLU A 43 2.72 16.17 18.83
N ALA A 44 2.16 15.20 19.56
CA ALA A 44 1.21 14.24 19.02
C ALA A 44 0.00 14.91 18.37
N LYS A 45 -0.54 15.97 19.01
CA LYS A 45 -1.68 16.73 18.50
C LYS A 45 -1.35 17.43 17.19
N ARG A 46 -0.15 18.03 17.07
CA ARG A 46 0.31 18.65 15.82
C ARG A 46 0.42 17.61 14.70
N MET A 47 1.13 16.51 14.95
CA MET A 47 1.30 15.43 13.97
C MET A 47 -0.04 14.85 13.52
N ALA A 48 -0.96 14.62 14.46
CA ALA A 48 -2.28 14.10 14.13
C ALA A 48 -3.11 15.07 13.25
N ALA A 49 -2.97 16.38 13.45
CA ALA A 49 -3.62 17.38 12.61
C ALA A 49 -3.06 17.34 11.18
N ASP A 50 -1.74 17.35 11.02
CA ASP A 50 -1.06 17.30 9.72
C ASP A 50 -1.42 16.02 8.94
N ILE A 51 -1.38 14.86 9.62
CA ILE A 51 -1.78 13.57 9.04
C ILE A 51 -3.24 13.58 8.62
N SER A 52 -4.12 14.15 9.44
CA SER A 52 -5.56 14.18 9.14
C SER A 52 -5.88 15.03 7.92
N ALA A 53 -5.23 16.19 7.79
CA ALA A 53 -5.40 17.08 6.64
C ALA A 53 -4.90 16.40 5.35
N ARG A 54 -3.75 15.72 5.41
CA ARG A 54 -3.19 14.98 4.27
C ARG A 54 -4.10 13.82 3.83
N LEU A 55 -4.54 12.98 4.77
CA LEU A 55 -5.46 11.87 4.45
C LEU A 55 -6.75 12.37 3.79
N GLU A 56 -7.29 13.49 4.25
CA GLU A 56 -8.53 14.06 3.73
C GLU A 56 -8.35 14.65 2.32
N GLN A 57 -7.16 15.15 2.00
CA GLN A 57 -6.81 15.53 0.63
C GLN A 57 -6.65 14.28 -0.25
N ASP A 58 -5.90 13.28 0.22
CA ASP A 58 -5.67 12.05 -0.54
C ASP A 58 -6.99 11.33 -0.88
N TRP A 59 -7.92 11.25 0.08
CA TRP A 59 -9.26 10.68 -0.16
C TRP A 59 -10.08 11.47 -1.18
N ARG A 60 -10.05 12.81 -1.11
CA ARG A 60 -10.76 13.67 -2.08
C ARG A 60 -10.18 13.49 -3.48
N ASP A 61 -8.87 13.48 -3.62
CA ASP A 61 -8.19 13.33 -4.90
C ASP A 61 -8.41 11.93 -5.49
N ALA A 62 -8.39 10.89 -4.65
CA ALA A 62 -8.71 9.52 -5.04
C ALA A 62 -10.15 9.39 -5.55
N LYS A 63 -11.11 9.96 -4.81
CA LYS A 63 -12.52 9.96 -5.17
C LYS A 63 -12.79 10.74 -6.46
N ALA A 64 -12.14 11.89 -6.65
CA ALA A 64 -12.23 12.67 -7.88
C ALA A 64 -11.69 11.90 -9.10
N ARG A 65 -10.65 11.10 -8.92
CA ARG A 65 -10.05 10.26 -9.97
C ARG A 65 -10.76 8.91 -10.15
N GLY A 66 -11.66 8.53 -9.23
CA GLY A 66 -12.27 7.19 -9.22
C GLY A 66 -11.24 6.07 -8.98
N VAL A 67 -10.16 6.36 -8.27
CA VAL A 67 -9.07 5.41 -7.99
C VAL A 67 -9.15 4.97 -6.54
N SER A 68 -9.01 3.66 -6.30
CA SER A 68 -8.87 3.11 -4.95
C SER A 68 -7.47 3.36 -4.39
N LEU A 69 -7.38 3.74 -3.12
CA LEU A 69 -6.12 3.95 -2.40
C LEU A 69 -5.58 2.66 -1.77
N CYS A 70 -6.27 1.54 -1.96
CA CYS A 70 -5.83 0.26 -1.43
C CYS A 70 -4.57 -0.24 -2.16
N ALA A 71 -3.52 -0.54 -1.38
CA ALA A 71 -2.28 -1.13 -1.90
C ALA A 71 -2.51 -2.48 -2.62
N GLN A 72 -3.57 -3.21 -2.27
CA GLN A 72 -3.98 -4.43 -2.97
C GLN A 72 -4.45 -4.14 -4.40
N ASP A 73 -5.22 -3.07 -4.60
CA ASP A 73 -5.76 -2.71 -5.91
C ASP A 73 -4.66 -2.16 -6.82
N ALA A 74 -3.74 -1.35 -6.29
CA ALA A 74 -2.56 -0.89 -7.04
C ALA A 74 -1.69 -2.07 -7.53
N ALA A 75 -1.52 -3.09 -6.69
CA ALA A 75 -0.78 -4.28 -7.07
C ALA A 75 -1.52 -5.18 -8.07
N GLU A 76 -2.84 -5.25 -8.01
CA GLU A 76 -3.66 -5.93 -9.01
C GLU A 76 -3.60 -5.22 -10.37
N GLN A 77 -3.72 -3.89 -10.37
CA GLN A 77 -3.57 -3.07 -11.57
C GLN A 77 -2.18 -3.23 -12.20
N TYR A 78 -1.12 -3.20 -11.39
CA TYR A 78 0.24 -3.42 -11.87
C TYR A 78 0.45 -4.85 -12.40
N ARG A 79 -0.11 -5.88 -11.73
CA ARG A 79 -0.07 -7.26 -12.23
C ARG A 79 -0.79 -7.41 -13.56
N ALA A 80 -1.96 -6.77 -13.72
CA ALA A 80 -2.69 -6.75 -14.97
C ALA A 80 -1.90 -6.03 -16.07
N ALA A 81 -1.32 -4.87 -15.78
CA ALA A 81 -0.49 -4.13 -16.72
C ALA A 81 0.75 -4.94 -17.15
N ALA A 82 1.41 -5.62 -16.20
CA ALA A 82 2.54 -6.51 -16.48
C ALA A 82 2.12 -7.73 -17.32
N ALA A 83 0.91 -8.27 -17.13
CA ALA A 83 0.38 -9.34 -17.97
C ALA A 83 0.16 -8.87 -19.41
N VAL A 84 -0.37 -7.67 -19.61
CA VAL A 84 -0.53 -7.05 -20.94
C VAL A 84 0.82 -6.87 -21.62
N GLN A 85 1.84 -6.33 -20.92
CA GLN A 85 3.18 -6.19 -21.49
C GLN A 85 3.74 -7.55 -21.95
N ARG A 86 3.60 -8.60 -21.14
CA ARG A 86 4.03 -9.97 -21.50
C ARG A 86 3.25 -10.54 -22.68
N GLN A 87 1.95 -10.27 -22.79
CA GLN A 87 1.12 -10.72 -23.91
C GLN A 87 1.63 -10.20 -25.26
N PHE A 88 2.19 -8.98 -25.26
CA PHE A 88 2.82 -8.38 -26.44
C PHE A 88 4.32 -8.70 -26.57
N GLY A 89 4.85 -9.62 -25.76
CA GLY A 89 6.24 -10.07 -25.83
C GLY A 89 7.25 -9.16 -25.10
N PHE A 90 6.79 -8.14 -24.38
CA PHE A 90 7.67 -7.23 -23.66
C PHE A 90 7.92 -7.69 -22.22
N ALA A 91 9.14 -7.43 -21.74
CA ALA A 91 9.44 -7.52 -20.32
C ALA A 91 8.69 -6.41 -19.55
N PRO A 92 8.00 -6.74 -18.44
CA PRO A 92 7.36 -5.74 -17.59
C PRO A 92 8.38 -4.73 -17.06
N LYS A 93 8.26 -3.49 -17.51
CA LYS A 93 9.10 -2.37 -17.08
C LYS A 93 8.25 -1.11 -16.90
N PRO A 94 8.56 -0.26 -15.91
CA PRO A 94 7.98 1.07 -15.82
C PRO A 94 8.56 1.96 -16.93
N ALA A 95 7.81 2.99 -17.32
CA ALA A 95 8.22 3.91 -18.38
C ALA A 95 9.59 4.59 -18.13
N ALA A 96 9.93 4.80 -16.85
CA ALA A 96 11.19 5.42 -16.45
C ALA A 96 12.43 4.55 -16.74
N ASP A 97 12.26 3.24 -16.88
CA ASP A 97 13.35 2.27 -17.07
C ASP A 97 13.42 1.75 -18.52
N LEU A 98 12.60 2.29 -19.42
CA LEU A 98 12.62 1.94 -20.85
C LEU A 98 13.75 2.69 -21.56
N THR A 99 14.47 2.00 -22.44
CA THR A 99 15.34 2.69 -23.40
C THR A 99 14.52 3.32 -24.52
N ASP A 100 15.11 4.28 -25.23
CA ASP A 100 14.46 4.94 -26.37
C ASP A 100 14.03 3.92 -27.44
N GLU A 101 14.84 2.87 -27.67
CA GLU A 101 14.50 1.79 -28.60
C GLU A 101 13.28 0.99 -28.13
N GLU A 102 13.24 0.59 -26.85
CA GLU A 102 12.12 -0.16 -26.28
C GLU A 102 10.82 0.67 -26.31
N LEU A 103 10.92 1.97 -26.05
CA LEU A 103 9.79 2.89 -26.12
C LEU A 103 9.27 3.03 -27.55
N LEU A 104 10.16 3.17 -28.53
CA LEU A 104 9.78 3.25 -29.95
C LEU A 104 9.12 1.96 -30.45
N GLU A 105 9.60 0.80 -30.03
CA GLU A 105 9.01 -0.49 -30.39
C GLU A 105 7.59 -0.63 -29.82
N ARG A 106 7.40 -0.28 -28.54
CA ARG A 106 6.08 -0.26 -27.89
C ARG A 106 5.14 0.73 -28.58
N LEU A 107 5.62 1.93 -28.94
CA LEU A 107 4.81 2.92 -29.67
C LEU A 107 4.40 2.42 -31.06
N ARG A 108 5.30 1.76 -31.81
CA ARG A 108 4.98 1.16 -33.11
C ARG A 108 3.86 0.13 -33.00
N LEU A 109 3.88 -0.71 -31.95
CA LEU A 109 2.84 -1.70 -31.67
C LEU A 109 1.48 -1.06 -31.33
N LEU A 110 1.49 0.11 -30.67
CA LEU A 110 0.25 0.84 -30.34
C LEU A 110 -0.33 1.61 -31.52
N ILE A 111 0.49 2.03 -32.48
CA ILE A 111 0.02 2.68 -33.71
C ILE A 111 -0.66 1.67 -34.65
N SER A 112 -0.16 0.43 -34.69
CA SER A 112 -0.70 -0.63 -35.55
C SER A 112 -1.87 -1.40 -34.92
N GLY A 113 -2.08 -1.27 -33.61
CA GLY A 113 -3.11 -2.02 -32.88
C GLY A 113 -4.38 -1.22 -32.55
N GLN A 114 -5.44 -1.95 -32.20
CA GLN A 114 -6.69 -1.41 -31.65
C GLN A 114 -6.80 -1.71 -30.15
N GLN A 115 -5.79 -1.32 -29.37
CA GLN A 115 -5.83 -1.49 -27.92
C GLN A 115 -6.69 -0.40 -27.25
N SER A 116 -7.39 -0.79 -26.20
CA SER A 116 -8.14 0.13 -25.35
C SER A 116 -7.20 1.15 -24.67
N ALA A 117 -7.75 2.26 -24.19
CA ALA A 117 -6.98 3.26 -23.44
C ALA A 117 -6.16 2.69 -22.25
N PRO A 118 -6.70 1.81 -21.39
CA PRO A 118 -5.93 1.23 -20.29
C PRO A 118 -4.81 0.30 -20.77
N GLU A 119 -5.04 -0.49 -21.83
CA GLU A 119 -4.00 -1.36 -22.41
C GLU A 119 -2.85 -0.57 -23.01
N ARG A 120 -3.14 0.57 -23.66
CA ARG A 120 -2.10 1.49 -24.16
C ARG A 120 -1.21 2.00 -23.03
N GLY A 121 -1.82 2.42 -21.91
CA GLY A 121 -1.07 2.83 -20.72
C GLY A 121 -0.23 1.71 -20.13
N ALA A 122 -0.75 0.48 -20.10
CA ALA A 122 -0.04 -0.69 -19.63
C ALA A 122 1.17 -1.05 -20.50
N VAL A 123 1.02 -1.03 -21.83
CA VAL A 123 2.11 -1.32 -22.80
C VAL A 123 3.26 -0.32 -22.64
N LEU A 124 2.94 0.96 -22.45
CA LEU A 124 3.95 2.01 -22.25
C LEU A 124 4.58 2.01 -20.85
N GLY A 125 4.14 1.15 -19.93
CA GLY A 125 4.66 1.12 -18.56
C GLY A 125 4.25 2.32 -17.72
N LEU A 126 3.11 2.95 -18.03
CA LEU A 126 2.58 4.12 -17.30
C LEU A 126 1.82 3.73 -16.01
N THR A 127 1.69 2.44 -15.72
CA THR A 127 1.09 1.97 -14.47
C THR A 127 2.12 2.08 -13.36
N ALA A 128 1.80 2.83 -12.30
CA ALA A 128 2.69 3.02 -11.17
C ALA A 128 3.04 1.69 -10.50
N GLU A 129 4.31 1.51 -10.19
CA GLU A 129 4.75 0.34 -9.43
C GLU A 129 4.17 0.42 -8.00
N PRO A 130 3.53 -0.65 -7.51
CA PRO A 130 2.95 -0.66 -6.18
C PRO A 130 4.06 -0.59 -5.13
N GLN A 131 4.01 0.42 -4.28
CA GLN A 131 4.88 0.49 -3.11
C GLN A 131 4.33 -0.44 -2.02
N TYR A 132 5.10 -1.46 -1.65
CA TYR A 132 4.74 -2.36 -0.56
C TYR A 132 5.30 -1.86 0.75
N SER A 133 4.44 -1.73 1.76
CA SER A 133 4.93 -1.60 3.13
C SER A 133 5.41 -2.95 3.66
N LEU A 134 6.25 -2.94 4.71
CA LEU A 134 6.66 -4.17 5.39
C LEU A 134 5.45 -4.94 5.95
N SER A 135 4.37 -4.25 6.33
CA SER A 135 3.13 -4.89 6.75
C SER A 135 2.44 -5.60 5.59
N ASP A 136 2.41 -4.99 4.40
CA ASP A 136 1.83 -5.64 3.20
C ASP A 136 2.65 -6.86 2.76
N ALA A 137 3.98 -6.78 2.85
CA ALA A 137 4.85 -7.92 2.59
C ALA A 137 4.63 -9.07 3.58
N PHE A 138 4.42 -8.74 4.86
CA PHE A 138 4.10 -9.71 5.89
C PHE A 138 2.75 -10.39 5.62
N ASP A 139 1.71 -9.62 5.29
CA ASP A 139 0.40 -10.19 4.94
C ASP A 139 0.49 -11.10 3.71
N ARG A 140 1.26 -10.72 2.69
CA ARG A 140 1.50 -11.54 1.49
C ARG A 140 2.26 -12.83 1.77
N PHE A 141 3.25 -12.77 2.65
CA PHE A 141 3.98 -13.97 3.08
C PHE A 141 3.01 -15.00 3.68
N TRP A 142 2.11 -14.53 4.55
CA TRP A 142 1.10 -15.37 5.17
C TRP A 142 0.07 -15.93 4.18
N ASP A 143 -0.34 -15.14 3.19
CA ASP A 143 -1.17 -15.61 2.09
C ASP A 143 -0.43 -16.65 1.22
N TYR A 144 0.88 -16.50 1.01
CA TYR A 144 1.69 -17.45 0.24
C TYR A 144 1.80 -18.81 0.93
N ILE A 145 2.03 -18.83 2.25
CA ILE A 145 2.12 -20.08 3.01
C ILE A 145 0.75 -20.59 3.47
N LYS A 146 -0.37 -20.04 2.97
CA LYS A 146 -1.76 -20.37 3.37
C LYS A 146 -2.04 -21.86 3.47
N ASP A 147 -1.48 -22.64 2.56
CA ASP A 147 -1.68 -24.09 2.53
C ASP A 147 -1.09 -24.82 3.75
N GLU A 148 -0.01 -24.30 4.35
CA GLU A 148 0.68 -24.93 5.48
C GLU A 148 -0.06 -24.78 6.82
N TRP A 149 -0.93 -23.78 6.93
CA TRP A 149 -1.54 -23.34 8.20
C TRP A 149 -3.05 -23.12 8.11
N ILE A 150 -3.68 -23.49 7.00
CA ILE A 150 -5.15 -23.55 6.87
C ILE A 150 -5.80 -24.50 7.89
N ARG A 151 -5.02 -25.46 8.39
CA ARG A 151 -5.41 -26.43 9.43
C ARG A 151 -5.32 -25.88 10.85
N ASP A 152 -4.64 -24.75 11.03
CA ASP A 152 -4.50 -24.12 12.35
C ASP A 152 -5.81 -23.43 12.76
N SER A 153 -6.10 -23.44 14.06
CA SER A 153 -7.23 -22.69 14.61
C SER A 153 -6.99 -21.18 14.51
N ARG A 154 -8.07 -20.37 14.56
CA ARG A 154 -7.97 -18.89 14.53
C ARG A 154 -7.03 -18.34 15.59
N ASP A 155 -7.01 -18.94 16.79
CA ASP A 155 -6.11 -18.52 17.86
C ASP A 155 -4.66 -18.91 17.60
N GLN A 156 -4.40 -20.09 17.02
CA GLN A 156 -3.06 -20.51 16.62
C GLN A 156 -2.49 -19.59 15.52
N GLN A 157 -3.30 -19.24 14.52
CA GLN A 157 -2.91 -18.28 13.48
C GLN A 157 -2.57 -16.90 14.07
N ARG A 158 -3.39 -16.41 15.01
CA ARG A 158 -3.15 -15.14 15.72
C ARG A 158 -1.83 -15.16 16.50
N VAL A 159 -1.60 -16.22 17.28
CA VAL A 159 -0.38 -16.37 18.08
C VAL A 159 0.84 -16.47 17.18
N LYS A 160 0.81 -17.29 16.13
CA LYS A 160 1.90 -17.40 15.16
C LYS A 160 2.22 -16.04 14.53
N ARG A 161 1.23 -15.33 13.96
CA ARG A 161 1.45 -13.97 13.41
C ARG A 161 2.06 -13.00 14.43
N ASN A 162 1.58 -13.04 15.68
CA ASN A 162 2.08 -12.17 16.75
C ASN A 162 3.50 -12.52 17.19
N ILE A 163 3.94 -13.78 17.12
CA ILE A 163 5.33 -14.15 17.43
C ILE A 163 6.30 -13.43 16.48
N TYR A 164 6.00 -13.42 15.17
CA TYR A 164 6.86 -12.75 14.18
C TYR A 164 6.74 -11.21 14.21
N LEU A 165 5.59 -10.65 14.64
CA LEU A 165 5.41 -9.20 14.79
C LEU A 165 5.89 -8.64 16.14
N GLY A 166 5.84 -9.44 17.20
CA GLY A 166 6.14 -9.06 18.59
C GLY A 166 7.57 -9.37 19.04
N SER A 167 8.36 -10.08 18.23
CA SER A 167 9.75 -10.37 18.54
C SER A 167 10.67 -9.22 18.11
N ARG A 168 10.70 -8.14 18.89
CA ARG A 168 11.93 -7.38 19.22
C ARG A 168 11.79 -6.81 20.63
N PRO A 169 12.77 -7.06 21.50
CA PRO A 169 13.96 -6.25 21.48
C PRO A 169 15.04 -6.97 20.68
N ILE A 170 15.43 -6.39 19.54
CA ILE A 170 16.83 -6.52 19.16
C ILE A 170 17.51 -5.46 20.00
N ASP A 171 18.19 -5.90 21.05
CA ASP A 171 19.33 -5.18 21.58
C ASP A 171 20.32 -5.03 20.42
N PHE A 172 20.24 -3.88 19.74
CA PHE A 172 21.42 -3.32 19.08
C PHE A 172 22.20 -2.61 20.18
N MET A 173 22.81 -3.40 21.07
CA MET A 173 23.93 -2.93 21.88
C MET A 173 25.21 -3.52 21.31
N LEU A 174 26.10 -2.58 20.99
CA LEU A 174 27.54 -2.71 20.74
C LEU A 174 27.99 -3.13 19.32
N LEU A 175 28.35 -2.08 18.58
CA LEU A 175 29.55 -2.03 17.76
C LEU A 175 30.78 -2.44 18.58
N ALA A 176 31.54 -3.41 18.09
CA ALA A 176 33.01 -3.47 18.09
C ALA A 176 33.46 -4.56 17.11
#